data_AF-A0A3M1M1Q2-F1
#
_entry.id   AF-A0A3M1M1Q2-F1
#
_cell.length_a   1.000
_cell.length_b   1.000
_cell.length_c   1.000
_cell.angle_alpha   90.00
_cell.angle_beta   90.00
_cell.angle_gamma   90.00
#
_symmetry.space_group_name_H-M   'P 1'
#
loop_
_entity.id
_entity.type
_entity.pdbx_description
1 polymer ?
#
loop_
_entity_poly.entity_id
_entity_poly.type
_entity_poly.pdbx_seq_one_letter_code
_entity_poly.pdbx_strand_id
1 'polypeptide(L)'
;RLPVEPGIPGVVHILDPHCYRCPFGQEPESCRRECIAHVEQIIRFEGPENVAALLIEGVTGTSGIIVPPDDYWPRLREICDRYGILLIADEVMSGFGRTGEWFAVNRWGVVPDMITMAKGLTSGYLPLGAVIVSEPIAAYFEDHMFWGGLTYSSHPMSCAAAIATLQVYEEEKLLEHTRQMERVMADGLADLQDRHPCVGDVRGLGLFWVLELVKDRETREPLVPWNARPDELGPMPALTRFTRERGLYTFNKWNWIFLIPPLPITADQIAEGLAVIDEALKIADEFVR
;
A
#
# COMPACT_ATOMS: atom_id res chain seq x y z
N ARG A 1 18.99 12.07 -16.14
CA ARG A 1 19.02 11.70 -14.70
C ARG A 1 17.80 12.32 -14.06
N LEU A 2 17.19 11.66 -13.07
CA LEU A 2 16.14 12.31 -12.28
C LEU A 2 16.72 13.55 -11.60
N PRO A 3 15.90 14.57 -11.29
CA PRO A 3 16.39 15.80 -10.65
C PRO A 3 17.08 15.61 -9.30
N VAL A 4 16.90 14.45 -8.66
CA VAL A 4 17.38 14.12 -7.30
C VAL A 4 18.60 13.19 -7.30
N GLU A 5 19.23 12.95 -8.46
CA GLU A 5 20.41 12.07 -8.57
C GLU A 5 21.73 12.82 -8.29
N PRO A 6 22.75 12.17 -7.67
CA PRO A 6 22.76 10.77 -7.23
C PRO A 6 21.97 10.52 -5.94
N GLY A 7 21.28 9.38 -5.86
CA GLY A 7 20.58 8.93 -4.65
C GLY A 7 21.52 8.53 -3.50
N ILE A 8 20.93 8.00 -2.41
CA ILE A 8 21.68 7.52 -1.24
C ILE A 8 22.42 6.22 -1.62
N PRO A 9 23.75 6.13 -1.45
CA PRO A 9 24.48 4.89 -1.69
C PRO A 9 24.10 3.81 -0.67
N GLY A 10 24.19 2.54 -1.07
CA GLY A 10 23.84 1.39 -0.21
C GLY A 10 22.36 1.02 -0.20
N VAL A 11 21.54 1.63 -1.06
CA VAL A 11 20.16 1.24 -1.29
C VAL A 11 20.08 0.42 -2.58
N VAL A 12 19.62 -0.82 -2.47
CA VAL A 12 19.38 -1.72 -3.60
C VAL A 12 17.88 -1.99 -3.69
N HIS A 13 17.33 -1.89 -4.91
CA HIS A 13 15.91 -2.12 -5.15
C HIS A 13 15.67 -3.55 -5.66
N ILE A 14 14.59 -4.15 -5.17
CA ILE A 14 14.05 -5.42 -5.67
C ILE A 14 12.76 -5.16 -6.42
N LEU A 15 12.33 -6.12 -7.24
CA LEU A 15 11.05 -6.08 -7.94
C LEU A 15 9.87 -6.37 -7.01
N ASP A 16 8.78 -5.61 -7.17
CA ASP A 16 7.52 -5.80 -6.42
C ASP A 16 6.82 -7.13 -6.76
N PRO A 17 6.07 -7.73 -5.81
CA PRO A 17 5.28 -8.95 -6.03
C PRO A 17 3.94 -8.66 -6.74
N HIS A 18 3.95 -7.88 -7.83
CA HIS A 18 2.73 -7.44 -8.51
C HIS A 18 2.17 -8.50 -9.47
N CYS A 19 1.22 -9.31 -9.03
CA CYS A 19 0.66 -10.41 -9.84
C CYS A 19 0.03 -9.96 -11.17
N TYR A 20 -0.80 -8.90 -11.18
CA TYR A 20 -1.46 -8.42 -12.40
C TYR A 20 -0.46 -7.95 -13.48
N ARG A 21 0.70 -7.42 -13.07
CA ARG A 21 1.81 -7.03 -13.96
C ARG A 21 3.10 -7.72 -13.56
N CYS A 22 3.07 -9.05 -13.48
CA CYS A 22 4.18 -9.84 -12.97
C CYS A 22 5.49 -9.50 -13.71
N PRO A 23 6.52 -8.96 -13.04
CA PRO A 23 7.77 -8.59 -13.69
C PRO A 23 8.57 -9.81 -14.18
N PHE A 24 8.16 -11.01 -13.78
CA PHE A 24 8.73 -12.29 -14.19
C PHE A 24 7.91 -13.00 -15.27
N GLY A 25 6.85 -12.35 -15.78
CA GLY A 25 5.99 -12.89 -16.85
C GLY A 25 5.22 -14.16 -16.46
N GLN A 26 4.94 -14.34 -15.16
CA GLN A 26 4.17 -15.47 -14.65
C GLN A 26 2.70 -15.11 -14.47
N GLU A 27 1.84 -16.11 -14.63
CA GLU A 27 0.44 -16.02 -14.20
C GLU A 27 0.31 -16.53 -12.75
N PRO A 28 -0.72 -16.08 -11.99
CA PRO A 28 -0.90 -16.48 -10.60
C PRO A 28 -0.88 -17.99 -10.37
N GLU A 29 -1.44 -18.78 -11.28
CA GLU A 29 -1.55 -20.24 -11.18
C GLU A 29 -0.22 -20.96 -11.46
N SER A 30 0.69 -20.34 -12.21
CA SER A 30 1.98 -20.94 -12.60
C SER A 30 3.17 -20.38 -11.81
N CYS A 31 2.99 -19.25 -11.14
CA CYS A 31 4.03 -18.54 -10.40
C CYS A 31 4.60 -19.39 -9.27
N ARG A 32 5.92 -19.59 -9.27
CA ARG A 32 6.65 -20.32 -8.20
C ARG A 32 7.25 -19.36 -7.17
N ARG A 33 6.69 -18.16 -7.07
CA ARG A 33 7.18 -17.06 -6.24
C ARG A 33 8.58 -16.59 -6.64
N GLU A 34 8.75 -16.31 -7.93
CA GLU A 34 9.97 -15.75 -8.50
C GLU A 34 10.37 -14.42 -7.82
N CYS A 35 9.40 -13.66 -7.32
CA CYS A 35 9.65 -12.47 -6.49
C CYS A 35 10.48 -12.79 -5.23
N ILE A 36 10.18 -13.88 -4.53
CA ILE A 36 10.94 -14.34 -3.36
C ILE A 36 12.32 -14.81 -3.76
N ALA A 37 12.43 -15.59 -4.84
CA ALA A 37 13.72 -16.04 -5.37
C ALA A 37 14.61 -14.85 -5.79
N HIS A 38 14.00 -13.80 -6.34
CA HIS A 38 14.68 -12.56 -6.70
C HIS A 38 15.24 -11.83 -5.47
N VAL A 39 14.48 -11.75 -4.36
CA VAL A 39 15.00 -11.17 -3.10
C VAL A 39 16.26 -11.91 -2.63
N GLU A 40 16.19 -13.24 -2.55
CA GLU A 40 17.35 -14.05 -2.12
C GLU A 40 18.53 -13.94 -3.11
N GLN A 41 18.26 -13.85 -4.41
CA GLN A 41 19.29 -13.65 -5.43
C GLN A 41 20.02 -12.32 -5.22
N ILE A 42 19.30 -11.23 -4.98
CA ILE A 42 19.90 -9.90 -4.75
C ILE A 42 20.74 -9.91 -3.46
N ILE A 43 20.21 -10.47 -2.36
CA ILE A 43 20.98 -10.62 -1.11
C ILE A 43 22.29 -11.37 -1.34
N ARG A 44 22.28 -12.44 -2.13
CA ARG A 44 23.49 -13.21 -2.45
C ARG A 44 24.47 -12.45 -3.35
N PHE A 45 23.98 -11.60 -4.25
CA PHE A 45 24.83 -10.79 -5.13
C PHE A 45 25.55 -9.66 -4.39
N GLU A 46 24.86 -9.01 -3.46
CA GLU A 46 25.47 -7.98 -2.60
C GLU A 46 26.42 -8.57 -1.53
N GLY A 47 26.29 -9.88 -1.26
CA GLY A 47 26.94 -10.53 -0.13
C GLY A 47 26.09 -10.33 1.12
N PRO A 48 25.51 -11.41 1.72
CA PRO A 48 24.59 -11.27 2.84
C PRO A 48 25.14 -10.47 4.02
N GLU A 49 26.45 -10.56 4.27
CA GLU A 49 27.16 -9.81 5.31
C GLU A 49 27.19 -8.29 5.11
N ASN A 50 26.90 -7.83 3.88
CA ASN A 50 26.82 -6.41 3.52
C ASN A 50 25.38 -5.88 3.55
N VAL A 51 24.38 -6.74 3.78
CA VAL A 51 22.97 -6.36 3.81
C VAL A 51 22.48 -6.22 5.26
N ALA A 52 22.18 -4.99 5.69
CA ALA A 52 21.74 -4.76 7.06
C ALA A 52 20.24 -5.05 7.28
N ALA A 53 19.39 -4.68 6.31
CA ALA A 53 17.95 -4.78 6.45
C ALA A 53 17.24 -4.95 5.10
N LEU A 54 16.06 -5.56 5.16
CA LEU A 54 15.06 -5.58 4.09
C LEU A 54 13.87 -4.72 4.53
N LEU A 55 13.60 -3.64 3.81
CA LEU A 55 12.47 -2.72 4.07
C LEU A 55 11.40 -2.88 3.01
N ILE A 56 10.18 -3.24 3.42
CA ILE A 56 9.06 -3.54 2.54
C ILE A 56 7.79 -2.92 3.12
N GLU A 57 6.97 -2.28 2.27
CA GLU A 57 5.63 -1.83 2.67
C GLU A 57 4.72 -3.03 2.96
N GLY A 58 3.95 -3.00 4.05
CA GLY A 58 2.99 -4.07 4.41
C GLY A 58 2.12 -4.48 3.22
N VAL A 59 1.51 -3.47 2.59
CA VAL A 59 0.94 -3.50 1.24
C VAL A 59 1.48 -2.27 0.50
N THR A 60 2.17 -2.44 -0.63
CA THR A 60 2.79 -1.33 -1.36
C THR A 60 1.74 -0.30 -1.78
N GLY A 61 1.78 0.90 -1.21
CA GLY A 61 0.67 1.84 -1.30
C GLY A 61 0.66 2.69 -2.55
N THR A 62 1.52 3.70 -2.60
CA THR A 62 1.50 4.75 -3.65
C THR A 62 1.87 4.24 -5.05
N SER A 63 2.47 3.05 -5.12
CA SER A 63 2.75 2.33 -6.37
C SER A 63 1.57 1.49 -6.86
N GLY A 64 0.38 1.72 -6.29
CA GLY A 64 -0.87 1.14 -6.76
C GLY A 64 -1.31 -0.06 -5.95
N ILE A 65 -1.29 -0.01 -4.62
CA ILE A 65 -1.89 -0.99 -3.69
C ILE A 65 -1.59 -2.43 -4.14
N ILE A 66 -0.32 -2.80 -4.07
CA ILE A 66 0.14 -4.12 -4.48
C ILE A 66 0.02 -5.04 -3.27
N VAL A 67 -1.07 -5.83 -3.25
CA VAL A 67 -1.29 -6.84 -2.23
C VAL A 67 -0.32 -8.01 -2.50
N PRO A 68 0.60 -8.33 -1.58
CA PRO A 68 1.52 -9.43 -1.80
C PRO A 68 0.78 -10.78 -1.67
N PRO A 69 1.26 -11.85 -2.32
CA PRO A 69 0.74 -13.20 -2.09
C PRO A 69 0.87 -13.64 -0.62
N ASP A 70 -0.01 -14.52 -0.14
CA ASP A 70 -0.09 -14.86 1.29
C ASP A 70 1.19 -15.46 1.90
N ASP A 71 1.98 -16.14 1.09
CA ASP A 71 3.25 -16.72 1.48
C ASP A 71 4.43 -15.74 1.34
N TYR A 72 4.23 -14.53 0.80
CA TYR A 72 5.32 -13.59 0.57
C TYR A 72 6.01 -13.14 1.86
N TRP A 73 5.26 -12.56 2.79
CA TRP A 73 5.78 -12.09 4.08
C TRP A 73 6.43 -13.21 4.92
N PRO A 74 5.80 -14.39 5.09
CA PRO A 74 6.43 -15.52 5.78
C PRO A 74 7.77 -15.92 5.16
N ARG A 75 7.86 -15.91 3.83
CA ARG A 75 9.09 -16.29 3.12
C ARG A 75 10.18 -15.23 3.21
N LEU A 76 9.81 -13.95 3.25
CA LEU A 76 10.77 -12.88 3.57
C LEU A 76 11.34 -13.04 4.97
N ARG A 77 10.48 -13.35 5.96
CA ARG A 77 10.93 -13.62 7.34
C ARG A 77 11.94 -14.77 7.38
N GLU A 78 11.64 -15.90 6.73
CA GLU A 78 12.56 -17.04 6.63
C GLU A 78 13.92 -16.67 6.00
N ILE A 79 13.92 -15.82 4.97
CA ILE A 79 15.14 -15.33 4.32
C ILE A 79 15.94 -14.45 5.28
N CYS A 80 15.29 -13.47 5.90
CA CYS A 80 15.91 -12.54 6.85
C CYS A 80 16.54 -13.29 8.03
N ASP A 81 15.85 -14.28 8.60
CA ASP A 81 16.34 -15.11 9.70
C ASP A 81 17.58 -15.93 9.28
N ARG A 82 17.57 -16.49 8.07
CA ARG A 82 18.68 -17.30 7.54
C ARG A 82 19.97 -16.49 7.39
N TYR A 83 19.85 -15.23 6.98
CA TYR A 83 20.99 -14.37 6.66
C TYR A 83 21.35 -13.39 7.77
N GLY A 84 20.58 -13.32 8.86
CA GLY A 84 20.79 -12.34 9.93
C GLY A 84 20.49 -10.90 9.51
N ILE A 85 19.51 -10.72 8.62
CA ILE A 85 19.10 -9.42 8.06
C ILE A 85 17.86 -8.95 8.81
N LEU A 86 17.80 -7.68 9.20
CA LEU A 86 16.61 -7.13 9.85
C LEU A 86 15.46 -7.00 8.85
N LEU A 87 14.25 -7.41 9.24
CA LEU A 87 13.04 -7.20 8.47
C LEU A 87 12.31 -5.95 8.97
N ILE A 88 12.10 -4.97 8.10
CA ILE A 88 11.40 -3.72 8.40
C ILE A 88 10.10 -3.70 7.62
N ALA A 89 8.97 -3.64 8.32
CA ALA A 89 7.67 -3.41 7.71
C ALA A 89 7.37 -1.90 7.70
N ASP A 90 7.22 -1.32 6.51
CA ASP A 90 6.67 0.03 6.36
C ASP A 90 5.14 -0.03 6.37
N GLU A 91 4.57 0.39 7.49
CA GLU A 91 3.13 0.39 7.75
C GLU A 91 2.56 1.80 7.76
N VAL A 92 3.28 2.76 7.17
CA VAL A 92 2.87 4.17 7.17
C VAL A 92 1.54 4.35 6.47
N MET A 93 1.27 3.63 5.37
CA MET A 93 -0.03 3.66 4.67
C MET A 93 -0.96 2.52 5.10
N SER A 94 -0.42 1.31 5.25
CA SER A 94 -1.20 0.08 5.37
C SER A 94 -1.56 -0.31 6.81
N GLY A 95 -0.98 0.38 7.80
CA GLY A 95 -1.26 0.19 9.22
C GLY A 95 -2.49 0.94 9.73
N PHE A 96 -2.69 0.88 11.04
CA PHE A 96 -3.80 1.40 11.82
C PHE A 96 -5.15 1.06 11.21
N GLY A 97 -5.48 -0.23 11.13
CA GLY A 97 -6.80 -0.69 10.72
C GLY A 97 -7.13 -0.51 9.24
N ARG A 98 -6.23 0.08 8.43
CA ARG A 98 -6.43 0.30 6.98
C ARG A 98 -6.72 -1.01 6.24
N THR A 99 -5.99 -2.06 6.58
CA THR A 99 -6.17 -3.40 6.05
C THR A 99 -6.96 -4.28 7.02
N GLY A 100 -7.77 -3.72 7.93
CA GLY A 100 -8.55 -4.49 8.92
C GLY A 100 -7.75 -5.13 10.05
N GLU A 101 -6.44 -4.88 10.10
CA GLU A 101 -5.53 -5.25 11.19
C GLU A 101 -4.76 -4.01 11.65
N TRP A 102 -4.12 -4.07 12.83
CA TRP A 102 -3.29 -2.96 13.33
C TRP A 102 -2.15 -2.62 12.38
N PHE A 103 -1.50 -3.65 11.82
CA PHE A 103 -0.51 -3.53 10.77
C PHE A 103 -0.82 -4.56 9.69
N ALA A 104 -0.64 -4.22 8.42
CA ALA A 104 -0.95 -5.16 7.34
C ALA A 104 -0.16 -6.46 7.46
N VAL A 105 1.10 -6.42 7.92
CA VAL A 105 1.93 -7.59 8.17
C VAL A 105 1.26 -8.62 9.11
N ASN A 106 0.35 -8.19 10.00
CA ASN A 106 -0.40 -9.08 10.88
C ASN A 106 -1.35 -10.01 10.11
N ARG A 107 -1.82 -9.64 8.91
CA ARG A 107 -2.63 -10.50 8.02
C ARG A 107 -1.94 -11.83 7.72
N TRP A 108 -0.61 -11.83 7.70
CA TRP A 108 0.21 -13.01 7.38
C TRP A 108 0.92 -13.59 8.61
N GLY A 109 0.59 -13.14 9.81
CA GLY A 109 1.15 -13.67 11.06
C GLY A 109 2.66 -13.47 11.21
N VAL A 110 3.24 -12.48 10.53
CA VAL A 110 4.68 -12.20 10.59
C VAL A 110 4.98 -11.11 11.60
N VAL A 111 6.05 -11.31 12.38
CA VAL A 111 6.61 -10.31 13.30
C VAL A 111 7.91 -9.77 12.69
N PRO A 112 7.93 -8.52 12.19
CA PRO A 112 9.14 -7.88 11.71
C PRO A 112 10.02 -7.42 12.88
N ASP A 113 11.28 -7.09 12.59
CA ASP A 113 12.22 -6.55 13.58
C ASP A 113 11.93 -5.06 13.87
N MET A 114 11.40 -4.35 12.88
CA MET A 114 11.01 -2.93 13.01
C MET A 114 9.73 -2.65 12.23
N ILE A 115 8.94 -1.69 12.71
CA ILE A 115 7.75 -1.19 12.00
C ILE A 115 7.83 0.32 11.91
N THR A 116 7.80 0.89 10.70
CA THR A 116 7.66 2.35 10.52
C THR A 116 6.19 2.74 10.44
N MET A 117 5.81 3.85 11.08
CA MET A 117 4.43 4.28 11.17
C MET A 117 4.28 5.80 11.26
N ALA A 118 3.20 6.30 10.67
CA ALA A 118 2.76 7.70 10.77
C ALA A 118 1.26 7.73 10.39
N LYS A 119 0.80 8.74 9.61
CA LYS A 119 -0.54 8.84 9.03
C LYS A 119 -1.68 8.44 10.00
N GLY A 120 -2.16 7.20 9.92
CA GLY A 120 -3.23 6.64 10.75
C GLY A 120 -2.94 6.70 12.25
N LEU A 121 -1.67 6.76 12.65
CA LEU A 121 -1.20 6.94 14.03
C LEU A 121 -1.87 8.11 14.75
N THR A 122 -2.12 9.20 14.02
CA THR A 122 -2.80 10.40 14.54
C THR A 122 -4.03 10.76 13.74
N SER A 123 -4.46 9.88 12.81
CA SER A 123 -5.50 10.17 11.82
C SER A 123 -5.31 11.50 11.09
N GLY A 124 -4.05 11.97 10.95
CA GLY A 124 -3.70 13.25 10.33
C GLY A 124 -3.96 14.50 11.19
N TYR A 125 -4.38 14.37 12.45
CA TYR A 125 -4.67 15.52 13.33
C TYR A 125 -3.42 16.33 13.67
N LEU A 126 -2.30 15.66 13.95
CA LEU A 126 -1.01 16.27 14.24
C LEU A 126 0.13 15.42 13.64
N PRO A 127 1.26 16.04 13.24
CA PRO A 127 2.39 15.32 12.69
C PRO A 127 3.04 14.43 13.76
N LEU A 128 3.08 13.14 13.49
CA LEU A 128 3.84 12.16 14.26
C LEU A 128 4.29 11.04 13.33
N GLY A 129 5.58 10.71 13.40
CA GLY A 129 6.12 9.47 12.88
C GLY A 129 6.77 8.70 14.03
N ALA A 130 6.71 7.38 13.98
CA ALA A 130 7.35 6.51 14.95
C ALA A 130 7.94 5.29 14.26
N VAL A 131 8.90 4.67 14.94
CA VAL A 131 9.45 3.37 14.58
C VAL A 131 9.33 2.50 15.82
N ILE A 132 8.58 1.41 15.71
CA ILE A 132 8.62 0.34 16.72
C ILE A 132 9.82 -0.55 16.40
N VAL A 133 10.54 -0.97 17.44
CA VAL A 133 11.68 -1.88 17.33
C VAL A 133 11.45 -3.10 18.22
N SER A 134 12.00 -4.24 17.81
CA SER A 134 11.97 -5.47 18.60
C SER A 134 12.79 -5.35 19.88
N GLU A 135 12.50 -6.21 20.85
CA GLU A 135 13.20 -6.25 22.14
C GLU A 135 14.73 -6.42 21.99
N PRO A 136 15.27 -7.26 21.10
CA PRO A 136 16.73 -7.34 20.89
C PRO A 136 17.36 -6.01 20.44
N ILE A 137 16.69 -5.25 19.57
CA ILE A 137 17.17 -3.94 19.11
C ILE A 137 17.11 -2.94 20.26
N ALA A 138 16.00 -2.89 21.00
CA ALA A 138 15.86 -2.01 22.16
C ALA A 138 16.93 -2.31 23.22
N ALA A 139 17.13 -3.59 23.56
CA ALA A 139 18.09 -4.04 24.56
C ALA A 139 19.53 -3.65 24.21
N TYR A 140 19.90 -3.66 22.92
CA TYR A 140 21.22 -3.18 22.49
C TYR A 140 21.46 -1.72 22.88
N PHE A 141 20.45 -0.86 22.82
CA PHE A 141 20.58 0.56 23.14
C PHE A 141 20.39 0.89 24.64
N GLU A 142 20.18 -0.10 25.50
CA GLU A 142 20.17 0.10 26.96
C GLU A 142 21.56 0.43 27.50
N ASP A 143 22.62 -0.15 26.92
CA ASP A 143 24.01 0.09 27.30
C ASP A 143 24.88 0.69 26.17
N HIS A 144 24.33 0.85 24.95
CA HIS A 144 24.97 1.55 23.84
C HIS A 144 24.28 2.88 23.53
N MET A 145 25.05 3.97 23.51
CA MET A 145 24.52 5.30 23.22
C MET A 145 23.91 5.36 21.80
N PHE A 146 22.62 5.70 21.72
CA PHE A 146 21.96 6.02 20.46
C PHE A 146 22.22 7.48 20.06
N TRP A 147 23.03 7.71 19.02
CA TRP A 147 23.37 9.04 18.49
C TRP A 147 22.29 9.57 17.53
N GLY A 148 21.03 9.44 17.90
CA GLY A 148 19.89 9.90 17.12
C GLY A 148 18.92 10.71 17.96
N GLY A 149 18.39 11.80 17.39
CA GLY A 149 17.42 12.65 18.05
C GLY A 149 16.90 13.74 17.12
N LEU A 150 15.60 14.00 17.21
CA LEU A 150 14.93 15.12 16.54
C LEU A 150 14.48 16.13 17.60
N THR A 151 14.54 17.42 17.30
CA THR A 151 14.11 18.49 18.22
C THR A 151 12.68 18.29 18.73
N TYR A 152 11.80 17.72 17.90
CA TYR A 152 10.40 17.43 18.22
C TYR A 152 10.13 15.93 18.44
N SER A 153 11.17 15.14 18.75
CA SER A 153 10.97 13.75 19.14
C SER A 153 10.06 13.68 20.36
N SER A 154 9.05 12.82 20.32
CA SER A 154 8.03 12.68 21.37
C SER A 154 7.31 13.98 21.73
N HIS A 155 7.00 14.83 20.72
CA HIS A 155 6.27 16.08 20.95
C HIS A 155 4.93 15.80 21.68
N PRO A 156 4.71 16.37 22.88
CA PRO A 156 3.63 15.92 23.78
C PRO A 156 2.24 16.09 23.19
N MET A 157 2.00 17.13 22.39
CA MET A 157 0.71 17.31 21.72
C MET A 157 0.46 16.24 20.65
N SER A 158 1.50 15.84 19.90
CA SER A 158 1.37 14.81 18.88
C SER A 158 1.14 13.44 19.53
N CYS A 159 1.83 13.15 20.63
CA CYS A 159 1.58 11.94 21.43
C CYS A 159 0.17 11.92 22.04
N ALA A 160 -0.33 13.05 22.55
CA ALA A 160 -1.70 13.15 23.07
C ALA A 160 -2.74 12.90 21.97
N ALA A 161 -2.53 13.46 20.77
CA ALA A 161 -3.40 13.19 19.62
C ALA A 161 -3.35 11.71 19.18
N ALA A 162 -2.18 11.07 19.24
CA ALA A 162 -2.05 9.64 18.94
C ALA A 162 -2.81 8.78 19.96
N ILE A 163 -2.67 9.05 21.25
CA ILE A 163 -3.41 8.32 22.31
C ILE A 163 -4.92 8.47 22.11
N ALA A 164 -5.41 9.69 21.92
CA ALA A 164 -6.83 9.95 21.68
C ALA A 164 -7.32 9.25 20.40
N THR A 165 -6.49 9.24 19.35
CA THR A 165 -6.78 8.53 18.11
C THR A 165 -6.93 7.02 18.37
N LEU A 166 -5.97 6.39 19.04
CA LEU A 166 -6.00 4.95 19.36
C LEU A 166 -7.20 4.57 20.23
N GLN A 167 -7.60 5.43 21.18
CA GLN A 167 -8.82 5.23 21.95
C GLN A 167 -10.06 5.12 21.04
N VAL A 168 -10.17 6.00 20.04
CA VAL A 168 -11.28 5.93 19.06
C VAL A 168 -11.22 4.62 18.25
N TYR A 169 -10.04 4.16 17.84
CA TYR A 169 -9.90 2.87 17.15
C TYR A 169 -10.49 1.71 17.95
N GLU A 170 -10.22 1.68 19.26
CA GLU A 170 -10.68 0.63 20.17
C GLU A 170 -12.16 0.78 20.53
N GLU A 171 -12.61 1.99 20.89
CA GLU A 171 -13.98 2.28 21.32
C GLU A 171 -15.00 2.09 20.19
N GLU A 172 -14.67 2.54 18.98
CA GLU A 172 -15.53 2.41 17.80
C GLU A 172 -15.31 1.08 17.05
N LYS A 173 -14.38 0.24 17.50
CA LYS A 173 -14.06 -1.06 16.88
C LYS A 173 -13.73 -0.92 15.40
N LEU A 174 -12.87 0.04 15.06
CA LEU A 174 -12.61 0.43 13.67
C LEU A 174 -11.97 -0.69 12.86
N LEU A 175 -11.21 -1.60 13.48
CA LEU A 175 -10.63 -2.75 12.79
C LEU A 175 -11.72 -3.75 12.39
N GLU A 176 -12.63 -4.07 13.30
CA GLU A 176 -13.81 -4.91 13.04
C GLU A 176 -14.68 -4.29 11.94
N HIS A 177 -14.91 -2.98 12.03
CA HIS A 177 -15.69 -2.24 11.05
C HIS A 177 -15.01 -2.25 9.67
N THR A 178 -13.68 -2.04 9.59
CA THR A 178 -12.94 -2.20 8.33
C THR A 178 -13.12 -3.60 7.75
N ARG A 179 -13.02 -4.66 8.56
CA ARG A 179 -13.23 -6.05 8.07
C ARG A 179 -14.64 -6.28 7.54
N GLN A 180 -15.65 -5.61 8.11
CA GLN A 180 -17.02 -5.66 7.60
C GLN A 180 -17.16 -4.90 6.28
N MET A 181 -16.58 -3.70 6.19
CA MET A 181 -16.65 -2.86 4.98
C MET A 181 -15.76 -3.38 3.84
N GLU A 182 -14.75 -4.19 4.14
CA GLU A 182 -13.91 -4.87 3.14
C GLU A 182 -14.76 -5.64 2.15
N ARG A 183 -15.76 -6.40 2.64
CA ARG A 183 -16.65 -7.15 1.76
C ARG A 183 -17.56 -6.24 0.92
N VAL A 184 -18.07 -5.16 1.51
CA VAL A 184 -18.90 -4.19 0.80
C VAL A 184 -18.11 -3.52 -0.34
N MET A 185 -16.87 -3.13 -0.07
CA MET A 185 -15.95 -2.59 -1.07
C MET A 185 -15.62 -3.64 -2.14
N ALA A 186 -15.21 -4.85 -1.74
CA ALA A 186 -14.82 -5.90 -2.66
C ALA A 186 -15.96 -6.29 -3.62
N ASP A 187 -17.16 -6.54 -3.08
CA ASP A 187 -18.34 -6.92 -3.87
C ASP A 187 -18.73 -5.80 -4.84
N GLY A 188 -18.71 -4.53 -4.38
CA GLY A 188 -19.04 -3.38 -5.23
C GLY A 188 -18.01 -3.10 -6.32
N LEU A 189 -16.71 -3.28 -6.03
CA LEU A 189 -15.66 -3.09 -7.03
C LEU A 189 -15.61 -4.23 -8.05
N ALA A 190 -15.92 -5.46 -7.63
CA ALA A 190 -16.09 -6.59 -8.54
C ALA A 190 -17.24 -6.34 -9.52
N ASP A 191 -18.38 -5.81 -9.05
CA ASP A 191 -19.49 -5.39 -9.93
C ASP A 191 -19.06 -4.32 -10.94
N LEU A 192 -18.28 -3.31 -10.52
CA LEU A 192 -17.71 -2.33 -11.46
C LEU A 192 -16.79 -2.98 -12.48
N GLN A 193 -15.94 -3.93 -12.06
CA GLN A 193 -15.10 -4.69 -12.98
C GLN A 193 -15.93 -5.52 -13.97
N ASP A 194 -17.07 -6.06 -13.59
CA ASP A 194 -17.91 -6.80 -14.54
C ASP A 194 -18.59 -5.87 -15.55
N ARG A 195 -19.00 -4.67 -15.13
CA ARG A 195 -19.78 -3.74 -15.97
C ARG A 195 -18.95 -2.84 -16.87
N HIS A 196 -17.72 -2.51 -16.49
CA HIS A 196 -16.90 -1.52 -17.19
C HIS A 196 -15.68 -2.14 -17.86
N PRO A 197 -15.68 -2.34 -19.20
CA PRO A 197 -14.58 -3.00 -19.89
C PRO A 197 -13.21 -2.30 -19.67
N CYS A 198 -13.19 -1.01 -19.34
CA CYS A 198 -11.95 -0.30 -19.02
C CYS A 198 -11.30 -0.75 -17.70
N VAL A 199 -12.01 -1.38 -16.78
CA VAL A 199 -11.44 -1.86 -15.51
C VAL A 199 -10.71 -3.18 -15.75
N GLY A 200 -9.38 -3.14 -15.73
CA GLY A 200 -8.52 -4.30 -15.96
C GLY A 200 -8.23 -5.08 -14.69
N ASP A 201 -8.01 -4.38 -13.58
CA ASP A 201 -7.68 -4.99 -12.30
C ASP A 201 -8.33 -4.24 -11.13
N VAL A 202 -8.74 -5.03 -10.13
CA VAL A 202 -9.29 -4.57 -8.87
C VAL A 202 -8.53 -5.26 -7.76
N ARG A 203 -7.84 -4.49 -6.94
CA ARG A 203 -7.00 -5.04 -5.87
C ARG A 203 -7.01 -4.18 -4.63
N GLY A 204 -6.92 -4.85 -3.48
CA GLY A 204 -6.96 -4.22 -2.19
C GLY A 204 -7.24 -5.19 -1.04
N LEU A 205 -7.14 -4.67 0.17
CA LEU A 205 -7.50 -5.33 1.43
C LEU A 205 -8.12 -4.29 2.37
N GLY A 206 -9.04 -4.70 3.24
CA GLY A 206 -9.71 -3.79 4.18
C GLY A 206 -10.40 -2.63 3.45
N LEU A 207 -10.00 -1.40 3.76
CA LEU A 207 -10.44 -0.17 3.09
C LEU A 207 -9.30 0.46 2.26
N PHE A 208 -8.43 -0.37 1.67
CA PHE A 208 -7.29 0.06 0.87
C PHE A 208 -7.38 -0.54 -0.53
N TRP A 209 -8.05 0.17 -1.45
CA TRP A 209 -8.39 -0.36 -2.78
C TRP A 209 -7.95 0.55 -3.93
N VAL A 210 -7.66 -0.06 -5.07
CA VAL A 210 -7.38 0.65 -6.31
C VAL A 210 -8.09 -0.04 -7.48
N LEU A 211 -8.63 0.77 -8.39
CA LEU A 211 -9.03 0.33 -9.71
C LEU A 211 -7.92 0.66 -10.69
N GLU A 212 -7.54 -0.31 -11.53
CA GLU A 212 -6.62 -0.09 -12.62
C GLU A 212 -7.32 -0.13 -13.97
N LEU A 213 -7.22 0.98 -14.70
CA LEU A 213 -7.85 1.13 -16.00
C LEU A 213 -6.92 0.72 -17.13
N VAL A 214 -7.45 0.01 -18.12
CA VAL A 214 -6.75 -0.50 -19.29
C VAL A 214 -7.55 -0.21 -20.56
N LYS A 215 -6.86 -0.20 -21.70
CA LYS A 215 -7.51 -0.16 -23.02
C LYS A 215 -7.99 -1.53 -23.48
N ASP A 216 -7.41 -2.58 -22.93
CA ASP A 216 -7.66 -3.97 -23.32
C ASP A 216 -7.25 -4.87 -22.15
N ARG A 217 -8.16 -5.77 -21.75
CA ARG A 217 -7.98 -6.66 -20.58
C ARG A 217 -7.05 -7.83 -20.85
N GLU A 218 -6.97 -8.29 -22.10
CA GLU A 218 -6.11 -9.42 -22.48
C GLU A 218 -4.65 -8.98 -22.51
N THR A 219 -4.36 -7.87 -23.18
CA THR A 219 -3.01 -7.31 -23.30
C THR A 219 -2.58 -6.52 -22.05
N ARG A 220 -3.55 -6.13 -21.22
CA ARG A 220 -3.35 -5.26 -20.05
C ARG A 220 -2.71 -3.91 -20.42
N GLU A 221 -2.88 -3.43 -21.66
CA GLU A 221 -2.36 -2.12 -22.10
C GLU A 221 -2.96 -1.03 -21.20
N PRO A 222 -2.15 -0.25 -20.46
CA PRO A 222 -2.69 0.74 -19.54
C PRO A 222 -3.45 1.84 -20.31
N LEU A 223 -4.54 2.35 -19.72
CA LEU A 223 -5.39 3.37 -20.36
C LEU A 223 -4.58 4.60 -20.77
N VAL A 224 -3.62 4.99 -19.92
CA VAL A 224 -2.63 6.03 -20.20
C VAL A 224 -1.23 5.48 -19.96
N PRO A 225 -0.19 5.99 -20.64
CA PRO A 225 1.19 5.54 -20.40
C PRO A 225 1.66 5.80 -18.97
N TRP A 226 2.59 4.97 -18.49
CA TRP A 226 3.34 5.27 -17.27
C TRP A 226 4.11 6.58 -17.40
N ASN A 227 4.13 7.40 -16.36
CA ASN A 227 4.73 8.74 -16.40
C ASN A 227 4.16 9.66 -17.51
N ALA A 228 2.88 9.46 -17.87
CA ALA A 228 2.16 10.32 -18.80
C ALA A 228 2.33 11.80 -18.46
N ARG A 229 2.67 12.60 -19.47
CA ARG A 229 2.64 14.07 -19.44
C ARG A 229 1.19 14.56 -19.37
N PRO A 230 0.95 15.84 -19.01
CA PRO A 230 -0.40 16.38 -18.92
C PRO A 230 -1.25 16.18 -20.18
N ASP A 231 -0.64 16.20 -21.37
CA ASP A 231 -1.29 15.99 -22.68
C ASP A 231 -1.52 14.51 -23.02
N GLU A 232 -0.93 13.58 -22.27
CA GLU A 232 -1.03 12.12 -22.47
C GLU A 232 -2.03 11.46 -21.50
N LEU A 233 -2.69 12.23 -20.64
CA LEU A 233 -3.61 11.74 -19.60
C LEU A 233 -4.98 11.25 -20.14
N GLY A 234 -5.23 11.38 -21.44
CA GLY A 234 -6.43 10.85 -22.10
C GLY A 234 -7.73 11.20 -21.37
N PRO A 235 -8.59 10.23 -21.01
CA PRO A 235 -9.87 10.49 -20.33
C PRO A 235 -9.74 10.82 -18.83
N MET A 236 -8.58 10.62 -18.21
CA MET A 236 -8.41 10.72 -16.75
C MET A 236 -8.74 12.11 -16.18
N PRO A 237 -8.40 13.25 -16.83
CA PRO A 237 -8.79 14.57 -16.34
C PRO A 237 -10.30 14.79 -16.37
N ALA A 238 -10.99 14.24 -17.38
CA ALA A 238 -12.45 14.32 -17.49
C ALA A 238 -13.13 13.48 -16.41
N LEU A 239 -12.66 12.24 -16.18
CA LEU A 239 -13.11 11.37 -15.10
C LEU A 239 -12.90 12.02 -13.71
N THR A 240 -11.72 12.60 -13.48
CA THR A 240 -11.39 13.30 -12.23
C THR A 240 -12.26 14.53 -12.02
N ARG A 241 -12.56 15.28 -13.09
CA ARG A 241 -13.50 16.41 -13.02
C ARG A 241 -14.91 15.93 -12.69
N PHE A 242 -15.36 14.87 -13.35
CA PHE A 242 -16.71 14.33 -13.19
C PHE A 242 -17.01 13.89 -11.76
N THR A 243 -16.08 13.14 -11.15
CA THR A 243 -16.18 12.70 -9.75
C THR A 243 -16.20 13.89 -8.79
N ARG A 244 -15.29 14.87 -8.99
CA ARG A 244 -15.21 16.07 -8.15
C ARG A 244 -16.46 16.95 -8.22
N GLU A 245 -17.05 17.12 -9.40
CA GLU A 245 -18.29 17.90 -9.59
C GLU A 245 -19.50 17.25 -8.89
N ARG A 246 -19.41 15.96 -8.54
CA ARG A 246 -20.39 15.22 -7.75
C ARG A 246 -20.00 15.08 -6.27
N GLY A 247 -18.95 15.77 -5.84
CA GLY A 247 -18.51 15.76 -4.43
C GLY A 247 -17.65 14.56 -4.04
N LEU A 248 -17.29 13.67 -4.99
CA LEU A 248 -16.38 12.56 -4.73
C LEU A 248 -14.93 12.96 -5.02
N TYR A 249 -14.08 12.86 -4.00
CA TYR A 249 -12.65 13.16 -4.10
C TYR A 249 -11.84 11.87 -4.07
N THR A 250 -11.28 11.49 -5.21
CA THR A 250 -10.34 10.37 -5.33
C THR A 250 -8.93 10.88 -5.63
N PHE A 251 -7.92 10.11 -5.24
CA PHE A 251 -6.57 10.30 -5.77
C PHE A 251 -6.44 9.47 -7.04
N ASN A 252 -6.24 10.12 -8.18
CA ASN A 252 -6.06 9.46 -9.47
C ASN A 252 -4.61 9.65 -9.92
N LYS A 253 -3.91 8.55 -10.22
CA LYS A 253 -2.52 8.58 -10.68
C LYS A 253 -2.40 7.72 -11.92
N TRP A 254 -2.08 8.35 -13.05
CA TRP A 254 -2.08 7.70 -14.36
C TRP A 254 -3.43 7.03 -14.62
N ASN A 255 -3.46 5.71 -14.77
CA ASN A 255 -4.64 4.89 -14.98
C ASN A 255 -5.21 4.26 -13.69
N TRP A 256 -4.78 4.73 -12.52
CA TRP A 256 -5.27 4.23 -11.23
C TRP A 256 -6.26 5.20 -10.58
N ILE A 257 -7.33 4.65 -10.02
CA ILE A 257 -8.27 5.35 -9.13
C ILE A 257 -8.12 4.75 -7.74
N PHE A 258 -7.58 5.51 -6.80
CA PHE A 258 -7.39 5.06 -5.42
C PHE A 258 -8.66 5.33 -4.60
N LEU A 259 -9.09 4.29 -3.89
CA LEU A 259 -10.31 4.23 -3.08
C LEU A 259 -9.92 3.90 -1.65
N ILE A 260 -9.59 4.95 -0.89
CA ILE A 260 -9.01 4.87 0.45
C ILE A 260 -9.81 5.76 1.41
N PRO A 261 -11.08 5.42 1.69
CA PRO A 261 -11.94 6.26 2.52
C PRO A 261 -11.47 6.32 3.99
N PRO A 262 -11.93 7.29 4.79
CA PRO A 262 -11.82 7.21 6.24
C PRO A 262 -12.40 5.89 6.77
N LEU A 263 -11.81 5.34 7.84
CA LEU A 263 -12.24 4.05 8.37
C LEU A 263 -13.70 4.00 8.86
N PRO A 264 -14.29 5.04 9.48
CA PRO A 264 -15.70 4.97 9.90
C PRO A 264 -16.71 5.09 8.74
N ILE A 265 -16.27 4.94 7.48
CA ILE A 265 -17.17 4.97 6.33
C ILE A 265 -18.26 3.90 6.42
N THR A 266 -19.48 4.25 6.06
CA THR A 266 -20.63 3.33 6.08
C THR A 266 -20.84 2.64 4.74
N ALA A 267 -21.58 1.53 4.73
CA ALA A 267 -21.96 0.83 3.51
C ALA A 267 -22.74 1.74 2.53
N ASP A 268 -23.60 2.61 3.04
CA ASP A 268 -24.37 3.55 2.22
C ASP A 268 -23.45 4.59 1.55
N GLN A 269 -22.45 5.10 2.27
CA GLN A 269 -21.46 6.03 1.70
C GLN A 269 -20.53 5.34 0.68
N ILE A 270 -20.19 4.06 0.90
CA ILE A 270 -19.49 3.25 -0.09
C ILE A 270 -20.34 3.14 -1.35
N ALA A 271 -21.61 2.76 -1.21
CA ALA A 271 -22.53 2.63 -2.35
C ALA A 271 -22.70 3.95 -3.12
N GLU A 272 -22.84 5.08 -2.41
CA GLU A 272 -22.89 6.41 -3.02
C GLU A 272 -21.62 6.72 -3.83
N GLY A 273 -20.44 6.49 -3.24
CA GLY A 273 -19.17 6.70 -3.92
C GLY A 273 -19.00 5.82 -5.15
N LEU A 274 -19.33 4.53 -5.04
CA LEU A 274 -19.25 3.58 -6.15
C LEU A 274 -20.22 3.93 -7.28
N ALA A 275 -21.43 4.43 -6.98
CA ALA A 275 -22.36 4.89 -8.00
C ALA A 275 -21.82 6.10 -8.78
N VAL A 276 -21.08 7.00 -8.14
CA VAL A 276 -20.41 8.11 -8.84
C VAL A 276 -19.25 7.60 -9.71
N ILE A 277 -18.51 6.59 -9.23
CA ILE A 277 -17.39 5.98 -9.97
C ILE A 277 -17.90 5.23 -11.21
N ASP A 278 -18.97 4.44 -11.08
CA ASP A 278 -19.67 3.77 -12.18
C ASP A 278 -19.95 4.72 -13.35
N GLU A 279 -20.65 5.82 -13.07
CA GLU A 279 -20.95 6.82 -14.10
C GLU A 279 -19.69 7.48 -14.67
N ALA A 280 -18.64 7.63 -13.87
CA ALA A 280 -17.37 8.21 -14.31
C ALA A 280 -16.57 7.23 -15.20
N LEU A 281 -16.64 5.92 -14.95
CA LEU A 281 -15.96 4.87 -15.71
C LEU A 281 -16.48 4.77 -17.14
N LYS A 282 -17.74 5.15 -17.39
CA LYS A 282 -18.30 5.24 -18.76
C LYS A 282 -17.48 6.15 -19.67
N ILE A 283 -16.82 7.19 -19.12
CA ILE A 283 -15.91 8.07 -19.87
C ILE A 283 -14.66 7.30 -20.32
N ALA A 284 -14.14 6.42 -19.48
CA ALA A 284 -12.97 5.60 -19.79
C ALA A 284 -13.32 4.42 -20.71
N ASP A 285 -14.55 3.88 -20.63
CA ASP A 285 -15.03 2.81 -21.52
C ASP A 285 -15.00 3.21 -23.00
N GLU A 286 -15.21 4.49 -23.33
CA GLU A 286 -15.09 5.02 -24.70
C GLU A 286 -13.67 4.90 -25.31
N PHE A 287 -12.66 4.60 -24.48
CA PHE A 287 -11.25 4.51 -24.86
C PHE A 287 -10.72 3.07 -24.86
N VAL A 288 -11.59 2.09 -24.63
CA VAL A 288 -11.29 0.66 -24.72
C VAL A 288 -11.31 0.22 -26.19
N ARG A 289 -10.54 -0.82 -26.53
CA ARG A 289 -10.46 -1.41 -27.87
C ARG A 289 -11.27 -2.69 -27.99
#